data_AF-A0A2V5QL03-F1
#
_entry.id   AF-A0A2V5QL03-F1
#
_cell.length_a   1.000
_cell.length_b   1.000
_cell.length_c   1.000
_cell.angle_alpha   90.00
_cell.angle_beta   90.00
_cell.angle_gamma   90.00
#
_symmetry.space_group_name_H-M   'P 1'
#
loop_
_entity.id
_entity.type
_entity.pdbx_description
1 polymer ?
#
loop_
_entity_poly.entity_id
_entity_poly.type
_entity_poly.pdbx_seq_one_letter_code
_entity_poly.pdbx_strand_id
1 'polypeptide(L)'
;MIYHLSLQTAGIVAGAFLILISLPGLLKPDLAAVAQRLPRSQVLGVALLTIALIWTLWLLATIQMGEFSAFRRPLLIALPIGYGLVLYFVGEFLAVRALGILCLLAAEPLLDAAFLRYET
;
A
#
# COMPACT_ATOMS: atom_id res chain seq x y z
N MET A 1 -4.62 -10.80 13.49
CA MET A 1 -3.24 -10.79 14.00
C MET A 1 -2.32 -11.49 13.01
N ILE A 2 -2.23 -10.94 11.79
CA ILE A 2 -1.28 -11.44 10.77
C ILE A 2 0.10 -10.82 11.02
N TYR A 3 0.13 -9.67 11.71
CA TYR A 3 1.32 -8.93 12.03
C TYR A 3 1.60 -9.00 13.54
N HIS A 4 2.81 -9.43 13.90
CA HIS A 4 3.31 -9.39 15.28
C HIS A 4 4.06 -8.08 15.57
N LEU A 5 3.49 -6.94 15.18
CA LEU A 5 4.07 -5.62 15.44
C LEU A 5 3.54 -5.06 16.76
N SER A 6 4.44 -4.49 17.58
CA SER A 6 4.06 -3.64 18.70
C SER A 6 3.58 -2.28 18.18
N LEU A 7 2.64 -1.64 18.89
CA LEU A 7 2.10 -0.33 18.52
C LEU A 7 3.22 0.73 18.52
N GLN A 8 4.15 0.65 19.48
CA GLN A 8 5.35 1.50 19.50
C GLN A 8 6.18 1.33 18.21
N THR A 9 6.42 0.10 17.76
CA THR A 9 7.21 -0.16 16.54
C THR A 9 6.47 0.32 15.29
N ALA A 10 5.16 0.07 15.21
CA ALA A 10 4.34 0.52 14.09
C ALA A 10 4.29 2.05 14.00
N GLY A 11 4.16 2.74 15.14
CA GLY A 11 4.19 4.20 15.23
C GLY A 11 5.55 4.78 14.84
N ILE A 12 6.65 4.21 15.32
CA ILE A 12 8.01 4.65 14.96
C ILE A 12 8.27 4.46 13.46
N VAL A 13 7.88 3.31 12.90
CA VAL A 13 8.07 3.03 11.46
C VAL A 13 7.24 3.98 10.61
N ALA A 14 5.97 4.24 10.97
CA ALA A 14 5.12 5.18 10.25
C ALA A 14 5.67 6.62 10.33
N GLY A 15 6.09 7.06 11.52
CA GLY A 15 6.71 8.37 11.72
C GLY A 15 8.02 8.53 10.94
N ALA A 16 8.90 7.52 11.00
CA ALA A 16 10.14 7.50 10.24
C ALA A 16 9.90 7.53 8.73
N PHE A 17 8.91 6.79 8.24
CA PHE A 17 8.51 6.79 6.83
C PHE A 17 8.03 8.18 6.37
N LEU A 18 7.17 8.83 7.16
CA LEU A 18 6.69 10.19 6.86
C LEU A 18 7.82 11.21 6.88
N ILE A 19 8.74 11.12 7.85
CA ILE A 19 9.92 11.99 7.91
C ILE A 19 10.79 11.74 6.69
N LEU A 20 11.10 10.49 6.33
CA LEU A 20 11.93 10.17 5.16
C LEU A 20 11.31 10.65 3.84
N ILE A 21 9.99 10.70 3.73
CA ILE A 21 9.31 11.26 2.56
C ILE A 21 9.30 12.79 2.58
N SER A 22 9.13 13.40 3.74
CA SER A 22 8.93 14.85 3.88
C SER A 22 10.24 15.65 3.96
N LEU A 23 11.28 15.10 4.60
CA LEU A 23 12.57 15.75 4.84
C LEU A 23 13.32 16.09 3.53
N PRO A 24 13.37 15.21 2.50
CA PRO A 24 14.04 15.51 1.24
C PRO A 24 13.31 16.60 0.45
N GLY A 25 11.97 16.66 0.55
CA GLY A 25 11.16 17.72 -0.06
C GLY A 25 11.38 19.09 0.59
N LEU A 26 11.73 19.12 1.88
CA LEU A 26 12.02 20.36 2.61
C LEU A 26 13.45 20.86 2.40
N LEU A 27 14.43 19.95 2.27
CA LEU A 27 15.85 20.31 2.19
C LEU A 27 16.35 20.59 0.77
N LYS A 28 15.73 20.00 -0.27
CA LYS A 28 16.19 20.15 -1.66
C LYS A 28 15.02 20.31 -2.65
N PRO A 29 14.80 21.51 -3.23
CA PRO A 29 13.75 21.73 -4.23
C PRO A 29 13.95 20.90 -5.51
N ASP A 30 15.18 20.47 -5.83
CA ASP A 30 15.45 19.55 -6.95
C ASP A 30 14.82 18.16 -6.75
N LEU A 31 14.69 17.68 -5.50
CA LEU A 31 13.98 16.44 -5.22
C LEU A 31 12.46 16.61 -5.34
N ALA A 32 11.93 17.82 -5.12
CA ALA A 32 10.54 18.13 -5.44
C ALA A 32 10.30 18.05 -6.96
N ALA A 33 11.27 18.42 -7.79
CA ALA A 33 11.19 18.24 -9.25
C ALA A 33 11.18 16.74 -9.66
N VAL A 34 11.89 15.87 -8.93
CA VAL A 34 11.80 14.41 -9.11
C VAL A 34 10.44 13.88 -8.67
N ALA A 35 9.89 14.38 -7.56
CA ALA A 35 8.55 14.04 -7.10
C ALA A 35 7.46 14.50 -8.10
N GLN A 36 7.68 15.60 -8.83
CA GLN A 36 6.82 16.05 -9.92
C GLN A 36 6.95 15.22 -11.22
N ARG A 37 8.05 14.47 -11.39
CA ARG A 37 8.21 13.51 -12.50
C ARG A 37 7.63 12.14 -12.17
N LEU A 38 7.44 11.83 -10.89
CA LEU A 38 6.83 10.59 -10.39
C LEU A 38 5.45 10.28 -11.02
N PRO A 39 4.52 11.25 -11.18
CA PRO A 39 3.23 11.02 -11.83
C PRO A 39 3.36 10.63 -13.31
N ARG A 40 4.49 10.97 -13.94
CA ARG A 40 4.73 10.81 -15.37
C ARG A 40 5.46 9.51 -15.71
N SER A 41 6.09 8.84 -14.74
CA SER A 41 6.81 7.59 -14.97
C SER A 41 5.89 6.37 -14.88
N GLN A 42 5.53 5.80 -16.02
CA GLN A 42 4.72 4.58 -16.06
C GLN A 42 5.42 3.38 -15.42
N VAL A 43 6.74 3.24 -15.60
CA VAL A 43 7.52 2.13 -15.04
C VAL A 43 7.39 2.05 -13.51
N LEU A 44 7.51 3.18 -12.81
CA LEU A 44 7.32 3.21 -11.36
C LEU A 44 5.86 2.89 -10.97
N GLY A 45 4.89 3.37 -11.76
CA GLY A 45 3.49 3.04 -11.52
C GLY A 45 3.17 1.56 -11.65
N VAL A 46 3.72 0.89 -12.67
CA VAL A 46 3.57 -0.56 -12.83
C VAL A 46 4.23 -1.32 -11.68
N ALA A 47 5.44 -0.91 -11.29
CA ALA A 47 6.15 -1.54 -10.18
C ALA A 47 5.37 -1.40 -8.85
N LEU A 48 4.92 -0.19 -8.51
CA LEU A 48 4.13 0.07 -7.30
C LEU A 48 2.79 -0.69 -7.32
N LEU A 49 2.11 -0.72 -8.47
CA LEU A 49 0.85 -1.44 -8.61
C LEU A 49 1.04 -2.96 -8.48
N THR A 50 2.14 -3.50 -9.00
CA THR A 50 2.48 -4.93 -8.86
C THR A 50 2.72 -5.28 -7.38
N ILE A 51 3.46 -4.43 -6.65
CA ILE A 51 3.68 -4.60 -5.21
C ILE A 51 2.35 -4.58 -4.46
N ALA A 52 1.48 -3.61 -4.78
CA ALA A 52 0.14 -3.52 -4.18
C ALA A 52 -0.70 -4.76 -4.45
N LEU A 53 -0.66 -5.29 -5.68
CA LEU A 53 -1.36 -6.51 -6.06
C LEU A 53 -0.86 -7.72 -5.26
N ILE A 54 0.45 -7.94 -5.21
CA ILE A 54 1.06 -9.07 -4.50
C ILE A 54 0.71 -9.02 -3.02
N TRP A 55 0.84 -7.85 -2.39
CA TRP A 55 0.49 -7.68 -0.98
C TRP A 55 -1.01 -7.90 -0.76
N THR A 56 -1.89 -7.34 -1.61
CA THR A 56 -3.34 -7.55 -1.47
C THR A 56 -3.71 -9.02 -1.63
N LEU A 57 -3.10 -9.74 -2.57
CA LEU A 57 -3.31 -11.18 -2.75
C LEU A 57 -2.84 -11.97 -1.52
N TRP A 58 -1.67 -11.61 -0.97
CA TRP A 58 -1.15 -12.22 0.24
C TRP A 58 -2.08 -11.98 1.43
N LEU A 59 -2.56 -10.75 1.61
CA LEU A 59 -3.51 -10.36 2.66
C LEU A 59 -4.83 -11.13 2.53
N LEU A 60 -5.35 -11.22 1.31
CA LEU A 60 -6.56 -11.98 0.99
C LEU A 60 -6.37 -13.50 1.19
N ALA A 61 -5.13 -14.00 1.14
CA ALA A 61 -4.79 -15.39 1.44
C ALA A 61 -4.65 -15.66 2.96
N THR A 62 -4.20 -14.69 3.74
CA THR A 62 -3.90 -14.88 5.17
C THR A 62 -5.03 -14.42 6.10
N ILE A 63 -5.86 -13.45 5.70
CA ILE A 63 -7.00 -12.98 6.50
C ILE A 63 -8.04 -14.09 6.70
N GLN A 64 -8.49 -14.27 7.93
CA GLN A 64 -9.63 -15.10 8.27
C GLN A 64 -10.91 -14.29 8.04
N MET A 65 -11.59 -14.56 6.93
CA MET A 65 -12.79 -13.82 6.51
C MET A 65 -14.08 -14.29 7.22
N GLY A 66 -14.01 -15.31 8.07
CA GLY A 66 -15.18 -15.90 8.73
C GLY A 66 -16.26 -16.28 7.72
N GLU A 67 -17.46 -15.73 7.90
CA GLU A 67 -18.64 -15.91 7.04
C GLU A 67 -18.42 -15.46 5.58
N PHE A 68 -17.46 -14.56 5.34
CA PHE A 68 -17.14 -14.07 3.99
C PHE A 68 -16.10 -14.93 3.26
N SER A 69 -15.73 -16.09 3.79
CA SER A 69 -14.77 -17.01 3.16
C SER A 69 -15.15 -17.42 1.74
N ALA A 70 -16.46 -17.48 1.42
CA ALA A 70 -16.97 -17.73 0.08
C ALA A 70 -16.55 -16.64 -0.94
N PHE A 71 -16.41 -15.38 -0.50
CA PHE A 71 -16.00 -14.26 -1.36
C PHE A 71 -14.50 -14.23 -1.65
N ARG A 72 -13.68 -15.01 -0.93
CA ARG A 72 -12.23 -15.07 -1.15
C ARG A 72 -11.89 -15.45 -2.59
N ARG A 73 -12.51 -16.52 -3.11
CA ARG A 73 -12.26 -17.03 -4.46
C ARG A 73 -12.58 -16.01 -5.56
N PRO A 74 -13.77 -15.39 -5.59
CA PRO A 74 -14.06 -14.37 -6.59
C PRO A 74 -13.16 -13.15 -6.45
N LEU A 75 -12.80 -12.72 -5.24
CA LEU A 75 -11.85 -11.61 -5.04
C LEU A 75 -10.43 -11.93 -5.55
N LEU A 76 -9.93 -13.14 -5.30
CA LEU A 76 -8.62 -13.59 -5.80
C LEU A 76 -8.55 -13.61 -7.33
N ILE A 77 -9.68 -13.83 -8.00
CA ILE A 77 -9.79 -13.82 -9.47
C ILE A 77 -10.01 -12.40 -9.98
N ALA A 78 -10.83 -11.60 -9.31
CA ALA A 78 -11.12 -10.22 -9.71
C ALA A 78 -9.90 -9.30 -9.62
N LEU A 79 -9.02 -9.50 -8.64
CA LEU A 79 -7.79 -8.71 -8.44
C LEU A 79 -6.83 -8.70 -9.64
N PRO A 80 -6.37 -9.85 -10.17
CA PRO A 80 -5.48 -9.86 -11.33
C PRO A 80 -6.17 -9.35 -12.60
N ILE A 81 -7.49 -9.58 -12.75
CA ILE A 81 -8.26 -9.02 -13.87
C ILE A 81 -8.29 -7.48 -13.77
N GLY A 82 -8.59 -6.96 -12.59
CA GLY A 82 -8.60 -5.52 -12.32
C GLY A 82 -7.22 -4.89 -12.54
N TYR A 83 -6.15 -5.57 -12.15
CA TYR A 83 -4.77 -5.16 -12.42
C TYR A 83 -4.51 -5.01 -13.93
N GLY A 84 -4.86 -6.02 -14.72
CA GLY A 84 -4.71 -5.97 -16.18
C GLY A 84 -5.53 -4.84 -16.82
N LEU A 85 -6.78 -4.66 -16.36
CA LEU A 85 -7.65 -3.55 -16.81
C LEU A 85 -7.04 -2.19 -16.48
N VAL A 86 -6.51 -1.99 -15.28
CA VAL A 86 -5.90 -0.72 -14.87
C VAL A 86 -4.65 -0.43 -15.71
N LEU A 87 -3.82 -1.43 -15.98
CA LEU A 87 -2.65 -1.24 -16.86
C LEU A 87 -3.03 -0.87 -18.29
N TYR A 88 -4.11 -1.43 -18.82
CA TYR A 88 -4.53 -1.19 -20.19
C TYR A 88 -5.29 0.14 -20.37
N PHE A 89 -6.23 0.43 -19.47
CA PHE A 89 -7.11 1.59 -19.60
C PHE A 89 -6.64 2.84 -18.84
N VAL A 90 -5.78 2.70 -17.84
CA VAL A 90 -5.40 3.78 -16.91
C VAL A 90 -3.88 3.97 -16.89
N GLY A 91 -3.29 4.16 -18.07
CA GLY A 91 -1.85 4.40 -18.22
C GLY A 91 -1.38 5.77 -17.69
N GLU A 92 -2.27 6.75 -17.54
CA GLU A 92 -1.94 8.08 -17.03
C GLU A 92 -2.02 8.14 -15.50
N PHE A 93 -1.06 8.82 -14.86
CA PHE A 93 -1.01 8.99 -13.39
C PHE A 93 -1.00 7.70 -12.57
N LEU A 94 -0.62 6.57 -13.19
CA LEU A 94 -0.63 5.24 -12.58
C LEU A 94 0.16 5.18 -11.26
N ALA A 95 1.30 5.87 -11.21
CA ALA A 95 2.17 5.90 -10.03
C ALA A 95 1.49 6.53 -8.80
N VAL A 96 0.76 7.63 -8.98
CA VAL A 96 0.07 8.31 -7.86
C VAL A 96 -1.08 7.45 -7.34
N ARG A 97 -1.84 6.82 -8.25
CA ARG A 97 -2.90 5.88 -7.88
C ARG A 97 -2.36 4.67 -7.13
N ALA A 98 -1.32 4.02 -7.66
CA ALA A 98 -0.70 2.86 -7.04
C ALA A 98 -0.14 3.19 -5.64
N LEU A 99 0.46 4.37 -5.49
CA LEU A 99 0.93 4.87 -4.20
C LEU A 99 -0.22 5.04 -3.20
N GLY A 100 -1.35 5.62 -3.64
CA GLY A 100 -2.54 5.72 -2.79
C GLY A 100 -3.07 4.36 -2.33
N ILE A 101 -3.10 3.36 -3.23
CA ILE A 101 -3.49 1.98 -2.89
C ILE A 101 -2.53 1.38 -1.86
N LEU A 102 -1.21 1.56 -2.04
CA LEU A 102 -0.22 1.10 -1.07
C LEU A 102 -0.38 1.77 0.29
N CYS A 103 -0.68 3.07 0.35
CA CYS A 103 -0.95 3.77 1.60
C CYS A 103 -2.18 3.20 2.33
N LEU A 104 -3.25 2.88 1.60
CA LEU A 104 -4.42 2.22 2.18
C LEU A 104 -4.07 0.83 2.71
N LEU A 105 -3.24 0.08 1.98
CA LEU A 105 -2.80 -1.25 2.40
C LEU A 105 -1.90 -1.18 3.65
N ALA A 106 -1.05 -0.17 3.73
CA ALA A 106 -0.18 0.08 4.89
C ALA A 106 -0.96 0.52 6.14
N ALA A 107 -2.20 0.99 6.00
CA ALA A 107 -3.05 1.29 7.16
C ALA A 107 -3.48 0.01 7.90
N GLU A 108 -3.61 -1.13 7.21
CA GLU A 108 -4.02 -2.39 7.80
C GLU A 108 -3.05 -2.92 8.89
N PRO A 109 -1.72 -3.01 8.68
CA PRO A 109 -0.81 -3.46 9.74
C PRO A 109 -0.73 -2.46 10.89
N LEU A 110 -0.95 -1.17 10.63
CA LEU A 110 -1.01 -0.13 11.67
C LEU A 110 -2.26 -0.29 12.55
N LEU A 111 -3.40 -0.61 11.93
CA LEU A 111 -4.66 -0.91 12.63
C LEU A 111 -4.58 -2.25 13.40
N ASP A 112 -4.00 -3.32 12.82
CA ASP A 112 -3.81 -4.62 13.51
C ASP A 112 -2.90 -4.46 14.76
N ALA A 113 -1.94 -3.52 14.73
CA ALA A 113 -1.09 -3.20 15.89
C ALA A 113 -1.86 -2.46 17.02
N ALA A 114 -2.87 -1.66 16.68
CA ALA A 114 -3.64 -0.86 17.64
C ALA A 114 -4.91 -1.56 18.16
N PHE A 115 -5.45 -2.52 17.41
CA PHE A 115 -6.76 -3.11 17.69
C PHE A 115 -6.71 -4.06 18.91
N LEU A 116 -7.47 -3.72 19.96
CA LEU A 116 -7.67 -4.53 21.18
C LEU A 116 -6.39 -4.87 21.97
N ARG A 117 -5.33 -4.06 21.86
CA ARG A 117 -4.16 -4.15 22.75
C ARG A 117 -4.17 -3.00 23.75
N TYR A 118 -4.31 -3.34 25.03
CA TYR A 118 -4.00 -2.43 26.13
C TYR A 118 -2.49 -2.51 26.37
N GLU A 119 -1.76 -1.45 26.05
CA GLU A 119 -0.39 -1.29 26.52
C GLU A 119 -0.46 -0.97 28.03
N THR A 120 0.03 -1.90 28.86
CA THR A 120 0.30 -1.68 30.29
C THR A 120 1.66 -1.05 30.47
#